data_AF-A0A0F7TPW3-F1
#
_entry.id   AF-A0A0F7TPW3-F1
#
_cell.length_a   1.000
_cell.length_b   1.000
_cell.length_c   1.000
_cell.angle_alpha   90.00
_cell.angle_beta   90.00
_cell.angle_gamma   90.00
#
_symmetry.space_group_name_H-M   'P 1'
#
loop_
_entity.id
_entity.type
_entity.pdbx_description
1 polymer ?
#
loop_
_entity_poly.entity_id
_entity_poly.type
_entity_poly.pdbx_seq_one_letter_code
_entity_poly.pdbx_strand_id
1 'polypeptide(L)'
;MALNDILEGKRPNEQSCKWPHINLEDLAHKETFLTFLKSRVQESPSTYYFTDKESWKIGAWTNVITTPFLYGYAIIFISKDSVQDYGEMFKVNTEKEKWLVTTGRASYIYEGLMIMEIQARIYQFLVNCCPELLPHNRKDWDKANVAAGHKLANSTKQPNPWAEIRMTERMALAPYSRPGQLDIDQLVDLIQARKSLADYEVQLLRENPGHFARKLAEYVEHQPEQLLTCANPRPETLNDLKKSSELKTLKFWDGTIRALLTINFHAVLLWHDICESFEALRALLREHQAALDPNADLPKVLEESFAELHLKLAHYMNEAGVPLMEFVS
;
A
#
# COMPACT_ATOMS: atom_id res chain seq x y z
N MET A 1 0.35 -12.84 10.69
CA MET A 1 0.88 -14.21 10.47
C MET A 1 1.93 -14.31 9.37
N ALA A 2 1.61 -14.12 8.07
CA ALA A 2 2.60 -14.27 6.98
C ALA A 2 3.84 -13.35 7.10
N LEU A 3 3.63 -12.07 7.47
CA LEU A 3 4.73 -11.14 7.70
C LEU A 3 5.59 -11.56 8.90
N ASN A 4 4.97 -12.08 9.97
CA ASN A 4 5.71 -12.57 11.14
C ASN A 4 6.54 -13.80 10.79
N ASP A 5 5.99 -14.74 10.01
CA ASP A 5 6.76 -15.88 9.52
C ASP A 5 7.97 -15.42 8.70
N ILE A 6 7.79 -14.45 7.80
CA ILE A 6 8.90 -13.87 7.02
C ILE A 6 9.95 -13.21 7.92
N LEU A 7 9.52 -12.41 8.91
CA LEU A 7 10.42 -11.75 9.87
C LEU A 7 11.15 -12.76 10.77
N GLU A 8 10.54 -13.92 11.04
CA GLU A 8 11.13 -15.04 11.79
C GLU A 8 11.94 -16.00 10.89
N GLY A 9 12.10 -15.71 9.60
CA GLY A 9 12.84 -16.56 8.65
C GLY A 9 12.14 -17.88 8.30
N LYS A 10 10.84 -17.99 8.57
CA LYS A 10 9.98 -19.12 8.21
C LYS A 10 9.30 -18.86 6.87
N ARG A 11 9.07 -19.93 6.11
CA ARG A 11 8.29 -19.83 4.86
C ARG A 11 6.80 -19.68 5.22
N PRO A 12 6.14 -18.56 4.87
CA PRO A 12 4.72 -18.41 5.15
C PRO A 12 3.92 -19.37 4.27
N ASN A 13 2.75 -19.78 4.74
CA ASN A 13 1.86 -20.63 3.96
C ASN A 13 1.09 -19.79 2.91
N GLU A 14 0.72 -20.41 1.80
CA GLU A 14 0.06 -19.74 0.67
C GLU A 14 -1.22 -18.98 1.09
N GLN A 15 -2.05 -19.59 1.95
CA GLN A 15 -3.31 -19.00 2.42
C GLN A 15 -3.08 -17.72 3.22
N SER A 16 -2.08 -17.70 4.09
CA SER A 16 -1.71 -16.55 4.92
C SER A 16 -1.18 -15.39 4.09
N CYS A 17 -0.62 -15.66 2.91
CA CYS A 17 -0.24 -14.64 1.94
C CYS A 17 -1.43 -14.14 1.12
N LYS A 18 -2.41 -14.99 0.77
CA LYS A 18 -3.58 -14.57 -0.02
C LYS A 18 -4.58 -13.72 0.77
N TRP A 19 -4.83 -14.06 2.03
CA TRP A 19 -5.78 -13.34 2.88
C TRP A 19 -5.20 -13.09 4.28
N PRO A 20 -4.15 -12.27 4.39
CA PRO A 20 -3.48 -12.02 5.67
C PRO A 20 -4.42 -11.48 6.75
N HIS A 21 -5.53 -10.85 6.34
CA HIS A 21 -6.53 -10.23 7.21
C HIS A 21 -7.53 -11.24 7.81
N ILE A 22 -7.62 -12.47 7.30
CA ILE A 22 -8.44 -13.51 7.93
C ILE A 22 -7.55 -14.27 8.94
N ASN A 23 -7.32 -13.67 10.10
CA ASN A 23 -6.58 -14.28 11.20
C ASN A 23 -7.24 -14.00 12.55
N LEU A 24 -7.04 -14.89 13.53
CA LEU A 24 -7.71 -14.80 14.83
C LEU A 24 -7.19 -13.61 15.65
N GLU A 25 -5.89 -13.31 15.58
CA GLU A 25 -5.23 -12.27 16.37
C GLU A 25 -5.85 -10.89 16.11
N ASP A 26 -6.06 -10.55 14.83
CA ASP A 26 -6.62 -9.27 14.42
C ASP A 26 -8.14 -9.23 14.56
N LEU A 27 -8.84 -10.29 14.14
CA LEU A 27 -10.30 -10.32 14.12
C LEU A 27 -10.92 -10.39 15.51
N ALA A 28 -10.20 -10.95 16.50
CA ALA A 28 -10.64 -10.97 17.90
C ALA A 28 -10.47 -9.59 18.59
N HIS A 29 -9.76 -8.65 17.98
CA HIS A 29 -9.51 -7.35 18.60
C HIS A 29 -10.71 -6.39 18.45
N LYS A 30 -11.17 -5.84 19.57
CA LYS A 30 -12.20 -4.78 19.70
C LYS A 30 -13.41 -4.98 18.76
N GLU A 31 -13.40 -4.30 17.61
CA GLU A 31 -14.49 -4.21 16.64
C GLU A 31 -14.01 -4.55 15.21
N THR A 32 -12.82 -5.13 15.06
CA THR A 32 -12.21 -5.41 13.75
C THR A 32 -13.12 -6.29 12.90
N PHE A 33 -13.62 -7.38 13.47
CA PHE A 33 -14.54 -8.28 12.77
C PHE A 33 -15.86 -7.59 12.37
N LEU A 34 -16.46 -6.81 13.26
CA LEU A 34 -17.72 -6.11 12.97
C LEU A 34 -17.52 -5.02 11.92
N THR A 35 -16.39 -4.32 11.95
CA THR A 35 -15.98 -3.34 10.95
C THR A 35 -15.83 -4.02 9.59
N PHE A 36 -15.13 -5.17 9.56
CA PHE A 36 -14.92 -5.95 8.35
C PHE A 36 -16.23 -6.41 7.72
N LEU A 37 -17.13 -6.97 8.54
CA LEU A 37 -18.45 -7.41 8.10
C LEU A 37 -19.29 -6.23 7.58
N LYS A 38 -19.40 -5.15 8.36
CA LYS A 38 -20.18 -3.96 7.99
C LYS A 38 -19.67 -3.36 6.69
N SER A 39 -18.36 -3.22 6.55
CA SER A 39 -17.73 -2.63 5.38
C SER A 39 -18.02 -3.46 4.12
N ARG A 40 -17.80 -4.78 4.17
CA ARG A 40 -17.97 -5.68 3.01
C ARG A 40 -19.42 -5.90 2.61
N VAL A 41 -20.38 -5.69 3.52
CA VAL A 41 -21.83 -5.79 3.23
C VAL A 41 -22.38 -4.51 2.61
N GLN A 42 -21.81 -3.34 2.92
CA GLN A 42 -22.33 -2.05 2.45
C GLN A 42 -21.83 -1.64 1.06
N GLU A 43 -20.67 -2.14 0.65
CA GLU A 43 -19.99 -1.71 -0.57
C GLU A 43 -19.86 -2.88 -1.57
N SER A 44 -19.80 -2.56 -2.87
CA SER A 44 -19.58 -3.54 -3.93
C SER A 44 -18.18 -4.17 -3.84
N PRO A 45 -17.99 -5.44 -4.26
CA PRO A 45 -16.66 -6.04 -4.39
C PRO A 45 -15.69 -5.20 -5.22
N SER A 46 -16.19 -4.46 -6.23
CA SER A 46 -15.39 -3.55 -7.06
C SER A 46 -14.67 -2.46 -6.25
N THR A 47 -15.28 -2.02 -5.13
CA THR A 47 -14.71 -0.99 -4.25
C THR A 47 -13.42 -1.46 -3.59
N TYR A 48 -13.28 -2.77 -3.36
CA TYR A 48 -12.11 -3.38 -2.71
C TYR A 48 -11.06 -3.89 -3.70
N TYR A 49 -11.28 -3.72 -5.00
CA TYR A 49 -10.39 -4.23 -6.05
C TYR A 49 -8.91 -3.93 -5.79
N PHE A 50 -8.56 -2.67 -5.50
CA PHE A 50 -7.17 -2.30 -5.24
C PHE A 50 -6.63 -2.87 -3.92
N THR A 51 -7.43 -2.83 -2.84
CA THR A 51 -7.02 -3.37 -1.54
C THR A 51 -6.76 -4.87 -1.62
N ASP A 52 -7.66 -5.61 -2.29
CA ASP A 52 -7.53 -7.04 -2.48
C ASP A 52 -6.37 -7.36 -3.43
N LYS A 53 -6.12 -6.53 -4.47
CA LYS A 53 -4.95 -6.64 -5.36
C LYS A 53 -3.63 -6.51 -4.62
N GLU A 54 -3.50 -5.57 -3.68
CA GLU A 54 -2.25 -5.38 -2.93
C GLU A 54 -2.01 -6.48 -1.89
N SER A 55 -3.07 -7.06 -1.32
CA SER A 55 -2.99 -7.94 -0.16
C SER A 55 -2.10 -9.19 -0.35
N TRP A 56 -1.98 -9.70 -1.58
CA TRP A 56 -1.28 -10.96 -1.88
C TRP A 56 0.08 -10.78 -2.57
N LYS A 57 0.44 -9.56 -2.96
CA LYS A 57 1.69 -9.29 -3.72
C LYS A 57 2.94 -9.76 -2.99
N ILE A 58 2.98 -9.65 -1.66
CA ILE A 58 4.10 -10.15 -0.86
C ILE A 58 4.31 -11.66 -1.03
N GLY A 59 3.22 -12.44 -1.18
CA GLY A 59 3.30 -13.87 -1.46
C GLY A 59 3.81 -14.18 -2.86
N ALA A 60 3.50 -13.33 -3.83
CA ALA A 60 4.04 -13.43 -5.18
C ALA A 60 5.55 -13.13 -5.19
N TRP A 61 5.96 -12.01 -4.56
CA TRP A 61 7.37 -11.60 -4.49
C TRP A 61 8.26 -12.61 -3.76
N THR A 62 7.70 -13.33 -2.79
CA THR A 62 8.40 -14.38 -2.05
C THR A 62 8.30 -15.76 -2.70
N ASN A 63 7.73 -15.87 -3.91
CA ASN A 63 7.51 -17.14 -4.62
C ASN A 63 6.72 -18.19 -3.80
N VAL A 64 5.83 -17.71 -2.94
CA VAL A 64 4.91 -18.55 -2.15
C VAL A 64 3.62 -18.79 -2.93
N ILE A 65 3.13 -17.76 -3.62
CA ILE A 65 1.95 -17.84 -4.49
C ILE A 65 2.41 -18.01 -5.93
N THR A 66 1.93 -19.06 -6.59
CA THR A 66 2.11 -19.24 -8.04
C THR A 66 0.89 -18.69 -8.76
N THR A 67 1.10 -17.76 -9.68
CA THR A 67 0.01 -17.11 -10.40
C THR A 67 -0.26 -17.81 -11.75
N PRO A 68 -1.54 -18.03 -12.11
CA PRO A 68 -1.89 -18.64 -13.40
C PRO A 68 -1.70 -17.63 -14.53
N PHE A 69 -0.83 -17.92 -15.51
CA PHE A 69 -0.53 -16.98 -16.58
C PHE A 69 -1.38 -17.23 -17.83
N LEU A 70 -2.07 -16.19 -18.32
CA LEU A 70 -2.71 -16.18 -19.64
C LEU A 70 -2.39 -14.88 -20.37
N TYR A 71 -1.72 -15.00 -21.51
CA TYR A 71 -1.20 -13.85 -22.27
C TYR A 71 -2.29 -13.18 -23.11
N GLY A 72 -2.27 -11.84 -23.14
CA GLY A 72 -3.09 -11.04 -24.06
C GLY A 72 -4.55 -10.86 -23.64
N TYR A 73 -4.89 -11.18 -22.39
CA TYR A 73 -6.22 -10.97 -21.84
C TYR A 73 -6.16 -10.26 -20.49
N ALA A 74 -7.20 -9.52 -20.19
CA ALA A 74 -7.37 -8.76 -18.95
C ALA A 74 -8.80 -8.90 -18.43
N ILE A 75 -8.98 -8.57 -17.16
CA ILE A 75 -10.25 -8.57 -16.44
C ILE A 75 -10.50 -7.16 -15.90
N ILE A 76 -11.73 -6.67 -16.04
CA ILE A 76 -12.16 -5.37 -15.50
C ILE A 76 -13.11 -5.54 -14.32
N PHE A 77 -12.91 -4.74 -13.28
CA PHE A 77 -13.73 -4.74 -12.06
C PHE A 77 -14.36 -3.37 -11.76
N ILE A 78 -13.70 -2.29 -12.16
CA ILE A 78 -14.14 -0.92 -11.82
C ILE A 78 -15.42 -0.57 -12.61
N SER A 79 -16.38 0.02 -11.91
CA SER A 79 -17.69 0.45 -12.44
C SER A 79 -18.55 -0.69 -13.01
N LYS A 80 -18.26 -1.95 -12.65
CA LYS A 80 -19.06 -3.13 -13.00
C LYS A 80 -19.63 -3.77 -11.74
N ASP A 81 -20.77 -3.30 -11.24
CA ASP A 81 -21.37 -3.81 -9.99
C ASP A 81 -22.50 -4.84 -10.21
N SER A 82 -22.81 -5.15 -11.46
CA SER A 82 -23.81 -6.17 -11.79
C SER A 82 -23.19 -7.58 -11.70
N VAL A 83 -24.03 -8.57 -11.38
CA VAL A 83 -23.61 -9.99 -11.35
C VAL A 83 -23.11 -10.45 -12.72
N GLN A 84 -23.61 -9.83 -13.79
CA GLN A 84 -23.29 -10.18 -15.17
C GLN A 84 -21.98 -9.59 -15.67
N ASP A 85 -21.60 -8.40 -15.15
CA ASP A 85 -20.48 -7.64 -15.70
C ASP A 85 -19.25 -7.64 -14.77
N TYR A 86 -19.39 -8.06 -13.51
CA TYR A 86 -18.28 -8.13 -12.57
C TYR A 86 -17.26 -9.21 -12.97
N GLY A 87 -16.01 -8.80 -13.22
CA GLY A 87 -14.96 -9.72 -13.66
C GLY A 87 -15.06 -10.07 -15.14
N GLU A 88 -15.64 -9.21 -15.97
CA GLU A 88 -15.68 -9.38 -17.42
C GLU A 88 -14.26 -9.45 -17.99
N MET A 89 -14.00 -10.51 -18.77
CA MET A 89 -12.72 -10.75 -19.43
C MET A 89 -12.75 -10.20 -20.85
N PHE A 90 -11.69 -9.50 -21.25
CA PHE A 90 -11.51 -9.00 -22.61
C PHE A 90 -10.09 -9.28 -23.11
N LYS A 91 -9.95 -9.35 -24.44
CA LYS A 91 -8.65 -9.51 -25.09
C LYS A 91 -8.00 -8.14 -25.28
N VAL A 92 -6.72 -8.03 -24.95
CA VAL A 92 -5.93 -6.78 -25.05
C VAL A 92 -5.26 -6.73 -26.42
N ASN A 93 -5.92 -6.08 -27.38
CA ASN A 93 -5.44 -5.89 -28.75
C ASN A 93 -5.24 -4.41 -29.11
N THR A 94 -5.99 -3.50 -28.50
CA THR A 94 -5.97 -2.06 -28.82
C THR A 94 -5.13 -1.27 -27.81
N GLU A 95 -4.69 -0.07 -28.21
CA GLU A 95 -4.01 0.85 -27.29
C GLU A 95 -4.89 1.25 -26.12
N LYS A 96 -6.20 1.41 -26.35
CA LYS A 96 -7.18 1.69 -25.29
C LYS A 96 -7.24 0.58 -24.25
N GLU A 97 -7.25 -0.69 -24.69
CA GLU A 97 -7.27 -1.84 -23.78
C GLU A 97 -5.95 -1.96 -23.01
N LYS A 98 -4.81 -1.73 -23.66
CA LYS A 98 -3.50 -1.68 -23.00
C LYS A 98 -3.49 -0.58 -21.93
N TRP A 99 -3.99 0.59 -22.29
CA TRP A 99 -4.10 1.74 -21.41
C TRP A 99 -4.93 1.45 -20.15
N LEU A 100 -6.05 0.74 -20.28
CA LEU A 100 -6.85 0.31 -19.11
C LEU A 100 -6.04 -0.56 -18.15
N VAL A 101 -5.18 -1.44 -18.66
CA VAL A 101 -4.32 -2.29 -17.82
C VAL A 101 -3.18 -1.48 -17.20
N THR A 102 -2.50 -0.65 -17.98
CA THR A 102 -1.38 0.19 -17.51
C THR A 102 -1.80 1.20 -16.44
N THR A 103 -3.00 1.78 -16.57
CA THR A 103 -3.56 2.69 -15.56
C THR A 103 -4.18 1.97 -14.35
N GLY A 104 -4.19 0.63 -14.35
CA GLY A 104 -4.73 -0.18 -13.27
C GLY A 104 -6.25 -0.29 -13.23
N ARG A 105 -6.99 0.26 -14.21
CA ARG A 105 -8.45 0.12 -14.32
C ARG A 105 -8.90 -1.30 -14.67
N ALA A 106 -8.05 -2.03 -15.37
CA ALA A 106 -8.13 -3.46 -15.58
C ALA A 106 -6.87 -4.13 -15.01
N SER A 107 -6.99 -5.42 -14.74
CA SER A 107 -5.89 -6.27 -14.30
C SER A 107 -5.63 -7.34 -15.33
N TYR A 108 -4.38 -7.77 -15.47
CA TYR A 108 -4.10 -8.99 -16.23
C TYR A 108 -4.83 -10.18 -15.59
N ILE A 109 -5.14 -11.21 -16.38
CA ILE A 109 -5.91 -12.37 -15.90
C ILE A 109 -5.36 -12.95 -14.60
N TYR A 110 -4.04 -13.08 -14.51
CA TYR A 110 -3.41 -13.69 -13.35
C TYR A 110 -3.68 -12.91 -12.06
N GLU A 111 -3.70 -11.58 -12.12
CA GLU A 111 -4.06 -10.73 -10.97
C GLU A 111 -5.58 -10.75 -10.74
N GLY A 112 -6.37 -10.68 -11.81
CA GLY A 112 -7.84 -10.67 -11.71
C GLY A 112 -8.40 -11.93 -11.07
N LEU A 113 -7.91 -13.11 -11.45
CA LEU A 113 -8.30 -14.38 -10.85
C LEU A 113 -7.93 -14.44 -9.36
N MET A 114 -6.75 -13.93 -8.99
CA MET A 114 -6.33 -13.85 -7.58
C MET A 114 -7.25 -12.95 -6.76
N ILE A 115 -7.62 -11.78 -7.29
CA ILE A 115 -8.56 -10.86 -6.64
C ILE A 115 -9.91 -11.55 -6.42
N MET A 116 -10.43 -12.24 -7.45
CA MET A 116 -11.69 -12.98 -7.33
C MET A 116 -11.62 -14.11 -6.30
N GLU A 117 -10.53 -14.88 -6.27
CA GLU A 117 -10.31 -15.93 -5.27
C GLU A 117 -10.32 -15.36 -3.85
N ILE A 118 -9.59 -14.27 -3.62
CA ILE A 118 -9.49 -13.59 -2.32
C ILE A 118 -10.86 -13.08 -1.89
N GLN A 119 -11.57 -12.38 -2.77
CA GLN A 119 -12.90 -11.85 -2.46
C GLN A 119 -13.90 -12.95 -2.16
N ALA A 120 -13.95 -13.99 -3.00
CA ALA A 120 -14.83 -15.15 -2.77
C ALA A 120 -14.55 -15.79 -1.42
N ARG A 121 -13.27 -15.92 -1.04
CA ARG A 121 -12.88 -16.47 0.26
C ARG A 121 -13.30 -15.57 1.42
N ILE A 122 -13.13 -14.26 1.31
CA ILE A 122 -13.56 -13.27 2.31
C ILE A 122 -15.07 -13.34 2.51
N TYR A 123 -15.85 -13.27 1.43
CA TYR A 123 -17.31 -13.33 1.51
C TYR A 123 -17.79 -14.66 2.08
N GLN A 124 -17.19 -15.78 1.65
CA GLN A 124 -17.51 -17.10 2.20
C GLN A 124 -17.23 -17.17 3.71
N PHE A 125 -16.09 -16.63 4.16
CA PHE A 125 -15.74 -16.56 5.58
C PHE A 125 -16.77 -15.74 6.37
N LEU A 126 -17.08 -14.52 5.91
CA LEU A 126 -18.03 -13.63 6.59
C LEU A 126 -19.43 -14.26 6.68
N VAL A 127 -19.92 -14.85 5.57
CA VAL A 127 -21.21 -15.54 5.54
C VAL A 127 -21.22 -16.75 6.48
N ASN A 128 -20.12 -17.51 6.57
CA ASN A 128 -20.01 -18.65 7.47
C ASN A 128 -19.98 -18.23 8.96
N CYS A 129 -19.52 -17.02 9.27
CA CYS A 129 -19.56 -16.49 10.63
C CYS A 129 -20.96 -16.01 11.05
N CYS A 130 -21.81 -15.57 10.10
CA CYS A 130 -23.14 -15.06 10.42
C CYS A 130 -24.03 -16.04 11.23
N PRO A 131 -24.11 -17.35 10.91
CA PRO A 131 -24.89 -18.31 11.69
C PRO A 131 -24.44 -18.45 13.14
N GLU A 132 -23.13 -18.37 13.39
CA GLU A 132 -22.55 -18.46 14.74
C GLU A 132 -22.90 -17.22 15.57
N LEU A 133 -23.02 -16.06 14.93
CA LEU A 133 -23.36 -14.79 15.57
C LEU A 133 -24.86 -14.63 15.84
N LEU A 134 -25.72 -15.25 15.01
CA LEU A 134 -27.18 -15.14 15.08
C LEU A 134 -27.86 -16.51 15.04
N PRO A 135 -27.71 -17.36 16.08
CA PRO A 135 -28.17 -18.75 16.04
C PRO A 135 -29.69 -18.92 15.92
N HIS A 136 -30.46 -17.93 16.36
CA HIS A 136 -31.91 -18.05 16.56
C HIS A 136 -32.76 -17.72 15.32
N ASN A 137 -32.19 -17.11 14.25
CA ASN A 137 -32.96 -16.58 13.12
C ASN A 137 -32.77 -17.32 11.79
N ARG A 138 -32.05 -18.45 11.79
CA ARG A 138 -31.62 -19.15 10.56
C ARG A 138 -32.79 -19.61 9.66
N LYS A 139 -33.95 -19.94 10.23
CA LYS A 139 -35.12 -20.44 9.48
C LYS A 139 -35.82 -19.37 8.63
N ASP A 140 -35.52 -18.09 8.86
CA ASP A 140 -36.19 -16.96 8.20
C ASP A 140 -35.31 -16.28 7.14
N TRP A 141 -34.03 -16.69 7.00
CA TRP A 141 -33.07 -16.05 6.08
C TRP A 141 -33.44 -16.27 4.61
N ASP A 142 -33.92 -17.46 4.27
CA ASP A 142 -34.31 -17.81 2.89
C ASP A 142 -35.54 -17.04 2.40
N LYS A 143 -36.33 -16.46 3.31
CA LYS A 143 -37.56 -15.71 2.99
C LYS A 143 -37.36 -14.19 2.93
N ALA A 144 -36.33 -13.66 3.58
CA ALA A 144 -36.14 -12.20 3.75
C ALA A 144 -35.23 -11.55 2.70
N ASN A 145 -34.33 -12.30 2.03
CA ASN A 145 -33.13 -11.69 1.43
C ASN A 145 -32.99 -11.70 -0.11
N VAL A 146 -34.03 -12.04 -0.88
CA VAL A 146 -33.95 -11.95 -2.36
C VAL A 146 -34.74 -10.77 -2.94
N ALA A 147 -35.76 -10.27 -2.23
CA ALA A 147 -36.72 -9.33 -2.80
C ALA A 147 -36.43 -7.84 -2.56
N ALA A 148 -35.58 -7.50 -1.60
CA ALA A 148 -35.28 -6.11 -1.30
C ALA A 148 -33.78 -5.97 -1.14
N GLY A 149 -33.14 -5.33 -2.11
CA GLY A 149 -31.84 -4.69 -1.95
C GLY A 149 -31.96 -3.60 -0.88
N HIS A 150 -32.07 -4.02 0.38
CA HIS A 150 -32.02 -3.14 1.54
C HIS A 150 -30.64 -2.51 1.49
N LYS A 151 -30.56 -1.32 0.88
CA LYS A 151 -29.53 -0.34 1.21
C LYS A 151 -29.65 -0.19 2.73
N LEU A 152 -28.74 -0.82 3.46
CA LEU A 152 -28.60 -0.61 4.89
C LEU A 152 -28.60 0.90 5.06
N ALA A 153 -29.56 1.44 5.82
CA ALA A 153 -29.76 2.88 5.91
C ALA A 153 -28.39 3.55 6.06
N ASN A 154 -28.02 4.40 5.07
CA ASN A 154 -26.80 5.18 5.13
C ASN A 154 -26.81 5.84 6.49
N SER A 155 -25.95 5.37 7.41
CA SER A 155 -25.89 5.97 8.73
C SER A 155 -25.55 7.43 8.48
N THR A 156 -26.54 8.28 8.71
CA THR A 156 -26.48 9.73 8.73
C THR A 156 -25.18 10.13 9.36
N LYS A 157 -24.32 10.84 8.58
CA LYS A 157 -23.07 11.49 9.00
C LYS A 157 -22.62 11.01 10.39
N GLN A 158 -22.09 9.78 10.48
CA GLN A 158 -21.39 9.46 11.72
C GLN A 158 -20.25 10.49 11.81
N PRO A 159 -20.12 11.21 12.93
CA PRO A 159 -18.94 12.05 13.15
C PRO A 159 -17.76 11.15 12.87
N ASN A 160 -16.85 11.59 12.00
CA ASN A 160 -15.69 10.83 11.58
C ASN A 160 -15.14 10.07 12.81
N PRO A 161 -15.39 8.74 12.95
CA PRO A 161 -14.98 8.02 14.15
C PRO A 161 -13.46 8.05 14.29
N TRP A 162 -12.79 8.34 13.18
CA TRP A 162 -11.35 8.44 13.04
C TRP A 162 -10.79 9.77 13.55
N ALA A 163 -11.59 10.82 13.78
CA ALA A 163 -11.07 12.12 14.23
C ALA A 163 -10.29 12.04 15.55
N GLU A 164 -10.61 11.07 16.41
CA GLU A 164 -9.95 10.85 17.71
C GLU A 164 -9.03 9.60 17.75
N ILE A 165 -9.00 8.80 16.68
CA ILE A 165 -8.22 7.55 16.61
C ILE A 165 -6.78 7.86 16.17
N ARG A 166 -5.80 7.34 16.94
CA ARG A 166 -4.37 7.47 16.62
C ARG A 166 -4.07 6.85 15.25
N MET A 167 -3.14 7.44 14.49
CA MET A 167 -2.76 6.95 13.15
C MET A 167 -2.44 5.45 13.12
N THR A 168 -1.79 4.92 14.16
CA THR A 168 -1.47 3.50 14.30
C THR A 168 -2.71 2.60 14.36
N GLU A 169 -3.76 3.02 15.07
CA GLU A 169 -5.02 2.28 15.14
C GLU A 169 -5.78 2.37 13.80
N ARG A 170 -5.70 3.51 13.09
CA ARG A 170 -6.26 3.63 11.74
C ARG A 170 -5.59 2.68 10.76
N MET A 171 -4.27 2.59 10.80
CA MET A 171 -3.50 1.68 9.94
C MET A 171 -3.84 0.21 10.23
N ALA A 172 -4.03 -0.16 11.50
CA ALA A 172 -4.43 -1.52 11.87
C ALA A 172 -5.84 -1.89 11.39
N LEU A 173 -6.78 -0.93 11.40
CA LEU A 173 -8.15 -1.15 10.94
C LEU A 173 -8.35 -0.95 9.43
N ALA A 174 -7.38 -0.34 8.73
CA ALA A 174 -7.48 -0.02 7.31
C ALA A 174 -7.84 -1.23 6.42
N PRO A 175 -7.28 -2.44 6.61
CA PRO A 175 -7.63 -3.58 5.76
C PRO A 175 -9.06 -4.11 5.94
N TYR A 176 -9.67 -3.78 7.09
CA TYR A 176 -11.00 -4.20 7.49
C TYR A 176 -12.06 -3.14 7.18
N SER A 177 -11.62 -1.92 6.84
CA SER A 177 -12.50 -0.78 6.62
C SER A 177 -12.70 -0.53 5.14
N ARG A 178 -13.61 0.41 4.81
CA ARG A 178 -13.79 0.87 3.43
C ARG A 178 -12.48 1.49 2.95
N PRO A 179 -11.99 1.15 1.75
CA PRO A 179 -10.79 1.76 1.19
C PRO A 179 -10.91 3.28 1.21
N GLY A 180 -9.83 3.94 1.66
CA GLY A 180 -9.79 5.39 1.76
C GLY A 180 -9.97 6.04 0.40
N GLN A 181 -10.70 7.15 0.35
CA GLN A 181 -10.76 8.00 -0.83
C GLN A 181 -9.53 8.91 -0.86
N LEU A 182 -9.13 9.33 -2.06
CA LEU A 182 -8.04 10.28 -2.24
C LEU A 182 -8.40 11.61 -1.57
N ASP A 183 -7.72 11.94 -0.48
CA ASP A 183 -7.71 13.26 0.12
C ASP A 183 -6.42 13.97 -0.30
N ILE A 184 -6.50 14.72 -1.40
CA ILE A 184 -5.34 15.42 -1.95
C ILE A 184 -4.80 16.50 -1.02
N ASP A 185 -5.66 17.14 -0.23
CA ASP A 185 -5.26 18.20 0.70
C ASP A 185 -4.45 17.59 1.84
N GLN A 186 -4.92 16.48 2.42
CA GLN A 186 -4.17 15.75 3.44
C GLN A 186 -2.82 15.25 2.92
N LEU A 187 -2.76 14.75 1.68
CA LEU A 187 -1.51 14.29 1.07
C LEU A 187 -0.53 15.44 0.87
N VAL A 188 -0.99 16.59 0.38
CA VAL A 188 -0.13 17.78 0.23
C VAL A 188 0.39 18.24 1.59
N ASP A 189 -0.44 18.27 2.63
CA ASP A 189 0.00 18.64 3.98
C ASP A 189 1.10 17.70 4.51
N LEU A 190 0.96 16.39 4.30
CA LEU A 190 1.96 15.40 4.68
C LEU A 190 3.27 15.55 3.89
N ILE A 191 3.17 15.80 2.58
CA ILE A 191 4.34 16.01 1.71
C ILE A 191 5.05 17.31 2.07
N GLN A 192 4.30 18.39 2.34
CA GLN A 192 4.86 19.66 2.79
C GLN A 192 5.58 19.50 4.13
N ALA A 193 5.01 18.73 5.07
CA ALA A 193 5.69 18.40 6.32
C ALA A 193 6.99 17.61 6.09
N ARG A 194 7.00 16.65 5.15
CA ARG A 194 8.22 15.90 4.76
C ARG A 194 9.28 16.79 4.12
N LYS A 195 8.87 17.70 3.25
CA LYS A 195 9.73 18.72 2.63
C LYS A 195 10.38 19.61 3.70
N SER A 196 9.58 20.19 4.60
CA SER A 196 10.09 21.04 5.69
C SER A 196 11.02 20.28 6.63
N LEU A 197 10.77 18.98 6.89
CA LEU A 197 11.69 18.14 7.65
C LEU A 197 13.02 17.96 6.91
N ALA A 198 13.00 17.67 5.61
CA ALA A 198 14.23 17.51 4.82
C ALA A 198 15.09 18.78 4.82
N ASP A 199 14.46 19.95 4.66
CA ASP A 199 15.15 21.25 4.74
C ASP A 199 15.79 21.48 6.11
N TYR A 200 15.02 21.22 7.16
CA TYR A 200 15.49 21.35 8.53
C TYR A 200 16.65 20.41 8.82
N GLU A 201 16.61 19.17 8.33
CA GLU A 201 17.69 18.19 8.50
C GLU A 201 18.99 18.64 7.84
N VAL A 202 18.95 19.13 6.59
CA VAL A 202 20.13 19.67 5.91
C VAL A 202 20.68 20.90 6.63
N GLN A 203 19.80 21.78 7.12
CA GLN A 203 20.20 22.93 7.92
C GLN A 203 20.92 22.48 9.21
N LEU A 204 20.37 21.51 9.94
CA LEU A 204 20.98 20.97 11.15
C LEU A 204 22.32 20.30 10.89
N LEU A 205 22.46 19.55 9.79
CA LEU A 205 23.73 18.95 9.40
C LEU A 205 24.82 19.99 9.14
N ARG A 206 24.44 21.17 8.63
CA ARG A 206 25.35 22.28 8.35
C ARG A 206 25.68 23.12 9.59
N GLU A 207 24.68 23.42 10.41
CA GLU A 207 24.79 24.42 11.48
C GLU A 207 25.11 23.81 12.85
N ASN A 208 24.83 22.53 13.07
CA ASN A 208 25.01 21.86 14.36
C ASN A 208 26.00 20.69 14.27
N PRO A 209 27.28 20.89 14.64
CA PRO A 209 28.29 19.83 14.63
C PRO A 209 27.94 18.61 15.50
N GLY A 210 27.21 18.82 16.60
CA GLY A 210 26.75 17.73 17.46
C GLY A 210 25.67 16.87 16.82
N HIS A 211 24.78 17.50 16.04
CA HIS A 211 23.78 16.78 15.24
C HIS A 211 24.45 15.98 14.12
N PHE A 212 25.38 16.60 13.39
CA PHE A 212 26.18 15.92 12.36
C PHE A 212 26.93 14.70 12.91
N ALA A 213 27.61 14.85 14.04
CA ALA A 213 28.35 13.74 14.67
C ALA A 213 27.42 12.58 15.07
N ARG A 214 26.21 12.88 15.59
CA ARG A 214 25.22 11.86 15.95
C ARG A 214 24.70 11.13 14.70
N LYS A 215 24.30 11.87 13.66
CA LYS A 215 23.82 11.28 12.42
C LYS A 215 24.87 10.44 11.72
N LEU A 216 26.12 10.89 11.75
CA LEU A 216 27.24 10.11 11.23
C LEU A 216 27.44 8.81 12.01
N ALA A 217 27.32 8.84 13.35
CA ALA A 217 27.39 7.64 14.18
C ALA A 217 26.24 6.65 13.87
N GLU A 218 24.99 7.14 13.80
CA GLU A 218 23.82 6.33 13.40
C GLU A 218 24.04 5.67 12.03
N TYR A 219 24.55 6.44 11.06
CA TYR A 219 24.78 5.95 9.71
C TYR A 219 25.87 4.87 9.66
N VAL A 220 26.94 5.05 10.45
CA VAL A 220 28.02 4.07 10.62
C VAL A 220 27.50 2.78 11.26
N GLU A 221 26.65 2.86 12.28
CA GLU A 221 26.04 1.70 12.96
C GLU A 221 25.16 0.84 12.02
N HIS A 222 24.58 1.45 10.99
CA HIS A 222 23.71 0.78 10.03
C HIS A 222 24.39 0.37 8.71
N GLN A 223 25.71 0.59 8.57
CA GLN A 223 26.45 0.15 7.39
C GLN A 223 26.51 -1.39 7.30
N PRO A 224 26.48 -1.97 6.09
CA PRO A 224 26.58 -3.42 5.90
C PRO A 224 27.88 -4.02 6.45
N GLU A 225 28.96 -3.25 6.51
CA GLU A 225 30.22 -3.62 7.16
C GLU A 225 30.07 -3.79 8.69
N GLN A 226 29.01 -3.24 9.28
CA GLN A 226 28.62 -3.43 10.68
C GLN A 226 27.48 -4.45 10.87
N LEU A 227 26.88 -4.92 9.77
CA LEU A 227 25.89 -5.99 9.82
C LEU A 227 26.59 -7.34 10.02
N LEU A 228 26.05 -8.10 10.97
CA LEU A 228 26.40 -9.48 11.22
C LEU A 228 26.30 -10.30 9.92
N THR A 229 27.42 -10.73 9.36
CA THR A 229 27.41 -11.84 8.42
C THR A 229 27.46 -13.14 9.21
N CYS A 230 26.80 -14.20 8.73
CA CYS A 230 26.78 -15.53 9.38
C CYS A 230 28.19 -16.12 9.65
N ALA A 231 29.24 -15.50 9.11
CA ALA A 231 30.64 -15.90 9.24
C ALA A 231 31.38 -15.23 10.42
N ASN A 232 30.91 -14.09 10.97
CA ASN A 232 31.60 -13.36 12.04
C ASN A 232 30.63 -12.87 13.13
N PRO A 233 30.80 -13.28 14.42
CA PRO A 233 29.99 -12.78 15.52
C PRO A 233 30.25 -11.30 15.83
N ARG A 234 29.25 -10.64 16.41
CA ARG A 234 29.21 -9.19 16.71
C ARG A 234 30.46 -8.76 17.49
N PRO A 235 31.06 -7.60 17.16
CA PRO A 235 31.80 -6.85 18.16
C PRO A 235 30.80 -6.43 19.26
N GLU A 236 30.92 -6.98 20.47
CA GLU A 236 29.98 -6.73 21.58
C GLU A 236 29.99 -5.26 22.05
N THR A 237 30.98 -4.48 21.64
CA THR A 237 31.12 -3.07 22.02
C THR A 237 31.66 -2.19 20.89
N LEU A 238 31.39 -0.87 20.95
CA LEU A 238 32.00 0.16 20.09
C LEU A 238 33.55 0.11 20.10
N ASN A 239 34.17 -0.47 21.14
CA ASN A 239 35.62 -0.64 21.23
C ASN A 239 36.16 -1.77 20.35
N ASP A 240 35.35 -2.74 19.96
CA ASP A 240 35.75 -3.80 19.03
C ASP A 240 35.61 -3.32 17.57
N LEU A 241 34.70 -2.39 17.28
CA LEU A 241 34.66 -1.63 16.02
C LEU A 241 35.93 -0.81 15.82
N LYS A 242 36.49 -0.16 16.85
CA LYS A 242 37.78 0.55 16.76
C LYS A 242 38.98 -0.35 16.42
N LYS A 243 38.85 -1.68 16.54
CA LYS A 243 39.88 -2.65 16.16
C LYS A 243 39.77 -3.06 14.68
N SER A 244 38.62 -2.88 14.03
CA SER A 244 38.47 -3.08 12.59
C SER A 244 39.43 -2.14 11.84
N SER A 245 40.23 -2.71 10.94
CA SER A 245 41.18 -1.92 10.14
C SER A 245 40.47 -0.99 9.15
N GLU A 246 39.22 -1.28 8.81
CA GLU A 246 38.44 -0.57 7.79
C GLU A 246 37.97 0.80 8.29
N LEU A 247 37.54 0.87 9.57
CA LEU A 247 37.16 2.12 10.25
C LEU A 247 38.33 3.10 10.43
N LYS A 248 39.57 2.66 10.21
CA LYS A 248 40.77 3.52 10.25
C LYS A 248 41.15 4.08 8.88
N THR A 249 40.46 3.68 7.82
CA THR A 249 40.79 4.13 6.47
C THR A 249 40.10 5.45 6.13
N LEU A 250 40.85 6.38 5.53
CA LEU A 250 40.30 7.63 4.97
C LEU A 250 39.19 7.35 3.94
N LYS A 251 39.30 6.25 3.19
CA LYS A 251 38.32 5.85 2.17
C LYS A 251 36.96 5.51 2.79
N PHE A 252 36.95 4.81 3.93
CA PHE A 252 35.71 4.50 4.65
C PHE A 252 34.98 5.78 5.08
N TRP A 253 35.70 6.71 5.71
CA TRP A 253 35.10 7.96 6.18
C TRP A 253 34.68 8.87 5.05
N ASP A 254 35.45 8.97 3.95
CA ASP A 254 35.04 9.70 2.75
C ASP A 254 33.75 9.14 2.15
N GLY A 255 33.66 7.81 2.01
CA GLY A 255 32.46 7.14 1.51
C GLY A 255 31.25 7.33 2.41
N THR A 256 31.44 7.18 3.74
CA THR A 256 30.38 7.33 4.74
C THR A 256 29.83 8.75 4.77
N ILE A 257 30.72 9.75 4.83
CA ILE A 257 30.32 11.16 4.83
C ILE A 257 29.64 11.53 3.51
N ARG A 258 30.20 11.10 2.38
CA ARG A 258 29.60 11.31 1.05
C ARG A 258 28.20 10.72 1.00
N ALA A 259 28.00 9.48 1.43
CA ALA A 259 26.70 8.82 1.40
C ALA A 259 25.69 9.52 2.32
N LEU A 260 26.09 9.87 3.55
CA LEU A 260 25.26 10.64 4.47
C LEU A 260 24.79 11.96 3.84
N LEU A 261 25.71 12.72 3.24
CA LEU A 261 25.38 13.97 2.57
C LEU A 261 24.50 13.73 1.34
N THR A 262 24.84 12.79 0.47
CA THR A 262 24.07 12.45 -0.73
C THR A 262 22.62 12.11 -0.37
N ILE A 263 22.37 11.26 0.62
CA ILE A 263 21.01 10.88 1.02
C ILE A 263 20.20 12.08 1.50
N ASN A 264 20.76 12.92 2.38
CA ASN A 264 20.03 14.04 2.97
C ASN A 264 19.78 15.17 1.95
N PHE A 265 20.77 15.50 1.11
CA PHE A 265 20.60 16.50 0.07
C PHE A 265 19.70 16.02 -1.07
N HIS A 266 19.78 14.73 -1.43
CA HIS A 266 18.87 14.14 -2.40
C HIS A 266 17.43 14.13 -1.88
N ALA A 267 17.21 13.86 -0.58
CA ALA A 267 15.88 13.96 0.03
C ALA A 267 15.27 15.36 -0.12
N VAL A 268 16.06 16.44 0.03
CA VAL A 268 15.55 17.80 -0.20
C VAL A 268 15.06 17.98 -1.64
N LEU A 269 15.87 17.61 -2.62
CA LEU A 269 15.50 17.71 -4.04
C LEU A 269 14.24 16.89 -4.35
N LEU A 270 14.20 15.65 -3.87
CA LEU A 270 13.09 14.74 -4.03
C LEU A 270 11.79 15.30 -3.46
N TRP A 271 11.80 15.74 -2.20
CA TRP A 271 10.59 16.23 -1.54
C TRP A 271 10.12 17.58 -2.08
N HIS A 272 11.02 18.41 -2.59
CA HIS A 272 10.64 19.62 -3.33
C HIS A 272 9.88 19.27 -4.60
N ASP A 273 10.43 18.38 -5.41
CA ASP A 273 9.86 18.04 -6.71
C ASP A 273 8.53 17.26 -6.58
N ILE A 274 8.43 16.36 -5.60
CA ILE A 274 7.17 15.70 -5.26
C ILE A 274 6.15 16.74 -4.79
N CYS A 275 6.53 17.68 -3.93
CA CYS A 275 5.63 18.71 -3.43
C CYS A 275 5.06 19.56 -4.56
N GLU A 276 5.90 20.05 -5.48
CA GLU A 276 5.46 20.83 -6.63
C GLU A 276 4.47 20.05 -7.50
N SER A 277 4.76 18.77 -7.75
CA SER A 277 3.89 17.89 -8.55
C SER A 277 2.52 17.69 -7.92
N PHE A 278 2.47 17.48 -6.59
CA PHE A 278 1.21 17.31 -5.86
C PHE A 278 0.43 18.62 -5.72
N GLU A 279 1.11 19.77 -5.59
CA GLU A 279 0.43 21.07 -5.57
C GLU A 279 -0.20 21.41 -6.93
N ALA A 280 0.50 21.10 -8.03
CA ALA A 280 -0.04 21.23 -9.38
C ALA A 280 -1.27 20.32 -9.58
N LEU A 281 -1.17 19.06 -9.15
CA LEU A 281 -2.31 18.12 -9.20
C LEU A 281 -3.50 18.60 -8.35
N ARG A 282 -3.24 19.13 -7.14
CA ARG A 282 -4.28 19.71 -6.27
C ARG A 282 -5.00 20.87 -6.96
N ALA A 283 -4.26 21.77 -7.62
CA ALA A 283 -4.85 22.88 -8.36
C ALA A 283 -5.74 22.38 -9.50
N LEU A 284 -5.26 21.43 -10.30
CA LEU A 284 -6.01 20.82 -11.41
C LEU A 284 -7.27 20.09 -10.94
N LEU A 285 -7.18 19.34 -9.84
CA LEU A 285 -8.32 18.63 -9.25
C LEU A 285 -9.41 19.60 -8.78
N ARG A 286 -9.03 20.74 -8.20
CA ARG A 286 -9.97 21.79 -7.78
C ARG A 286 -10.63 22.46 -8.98
N GLU A 287 -9.88 22.72 -10.04
CA GLU A 287 -10.40 23.29 -11.29
C GLU A 287 -11.44 22.37 -11.95
N HIS A 288 -11.17 21.07 -11.99
CA HIS A 288 -12.00 20.08 -12.66
C HIS A 288 -13.01 19.38 -11.73
N GLN A 289 -13.13 19.81 -10.47
CA GLN A 289 -13.94 19.13 -9.45
C GLN A 289 -15.39 18.91 -9.87
N ALA A 290 -15.98 19.88 -10.59
CA ALA A 290 -17.36 19.81 -11.06
C ALA A 290 -17.58 18.81 -12.20
N ALA A 291 -16.51 18.40 -12.89
CA ALA A 291 -16.55 17.47 -14.03
C ALA A 291 -16.20 16.03 -13.66
N LEU A 292 -15.87 15.76 -12.39
CA LEU A 292 -15.53 14.42 -11.92
C LEU A 292 -16.79 13.58 -11.72
N ASP A 293 -16.97 12.54 -12.54
CA ASP A 293 -17.95 11.48 -12.35
C ASP A 293 -17.22 10.15 -12.08
N PRO A 294 -17.51 9.44 -10.97
CA PRO A 294 -16.93 8.14 -10.67
C PRO A 294 -17.11 7.07 -11.76
N ASN A 295 -18.11 7.23 -12.64
CA ASN A 295 -18.41 6.28 -13.72
C ASN A 295 -17.93 6.75 -15.10
N ALA A 296 -17.40 7.97 -15.21
CA ALA A 296 -16.84 8.48 -16.44
C ALA A 296 -15.32 8.41 -16.43
N ASP A 297 -14.72 8.49 -17.62
CA ASP A 297 -13.28 8.65 -17.74
C ASP A 297 -12.86 10.01 -17.17
N LEU A 298 -11.67 10.07 -16.56
CA LEU A 298 -11.13 11.34 -16.08
C LEU A 298 -10.92 12.29 -17.27
N PRO A 299 -11.05 13.62 -17.06
CA PRO A 299 -10.57 14.60 -18.03
C PRO A 299 -9.13 14.28 -18.43
N LYS A 300 -8.83 14.26 -19.73
CA LYS A 300 -7.53 13.83 -20.28
C LYS A 300 -6.33 14.50 -19.60
N VAL A 301 -6.46 15.79 -19.27
CA VAL A 301 -5.42 16.57 -18.56
C VAL A 301 -5.14 16.01 -17.17
N LEU A 302 -6.17 15.63 -16.42
CA LEU A 302 -6.01 15.02 -15.10
C LEU A 302 -5.42 13.63 -15.22
N GLU A 303 -5.90 12.84 -16.18
CA GLU A 303 -5.39 11.49 -16.44
C GLU A 303 -3.89 11.50 -16.77
N GLU A 304 -3.46 12.39 -17.67
CA GLU A 304 -2.04 12.58 -18.00
C GLU A 304 -1.22 13.00 -16.77
N SER A 305 -1.74 13.92 -15.96
CA SER A 305 -1.08 14.39 -14.72
C SER A 305 -0.93 13.27 -13.68
N PHE A 306 -1.95 12.41 -13.52
CA PHE A 306 -1.86 11.24 -12.65
C PHE A 306 -0.86 10.20 -13.17
N ALA A 307 -0.82 9.97 -14.48
CA ALA A 307 0.13 9.04 -15.10
C ALA A 307 1.57 9.53 -14.96
N GLU A 308 1.83 10.82 -15.21
CA GLU A 308 3.15 11.43 -15.02
C GLU A 308 3.60 11.35 -13.56
N LEU A 309 2.71 11.68 -12.62
CA LEU A 309 3.00 11.55 -11.19
C LEU A 309 3.30 10.11 -10.80
N HIS A 310 2.54 9.14 -11.32
CA HIS A 310 2.76 7.72 -11.05
C HIS A 310 4.15 7.27 -11.53
N LEU A 311 4.52 7.59 -12.77
CA LEU A 311 5.82 7.26 -13.34
C LEU A 311 6.96 7.91 -12.55
N LYS A 312 6.79 9.16 -12.14
CA LYS A 312 7.76 9.90 -11.34
C LYS A 312 7.96 9.27 -9.96
N LEU A 313 6.88 8.91 -9.28
CA LEU A 313 6.95 8.20 -8.00
C LEU A 313 7.58 6.81 -8.16
N ALA A 314 7.24 6.08 -9.22
CA ALA A 314 7.84 4.77 -9.51
C ALA A 314 9.35 4.88 -9.75
N HIS A 315 9.78 5.89 -10.51
CA HIS A 315 11.19 6.20 -10.73
C HIS A 315 11.92 6.44 -9.40
N TYR A 316 11.39 7.28 -8.52
CA TYR A 316 12.01 7.55 -7.22
C TYR A 316 12.03 6.35 -6.29
N MET A 317 10.99 5.51 -6.30
CA MET A 317 11.00 4.28 -5.51
C MET A 317 12.13 3.35 -5.99
N ASN A 318 12.29 3.21 -7.32
CA ASN A 318 13.36 2.43 -7.91
C ASN A 318 14.76 2.98 -7.64
N GLU A 319 14.94 4.30 -7.69
CA GLU A 319 16.21 4.95 -7.33
C GLU A 319 16.54 4.85 -5.84
N ALA A 320 15.53 4.86 -4.97
CA ALA A 320 15.69 4.70 -3.52
C ALA A 320 16.00 3.24 -3.09
N GLY A 321 16.18 2.32 -4.03
CA GLY A 321 16.40 0.90 -3.73
C GLY A 321 15.18 0.20 -3.13
N VAL A 322 13.99 0.80 -3.24
CA VAL A 322 12.70 0.14 -2.98
C VAL A 322 12.18 -0.32 -4.33
N PRO A 323 12.45 -1.57 -4.76
CA PRO A 323 12.07 -2.01 -6.08
C PRO A 323 10.54 -1.97 -6.23
N LEU A 324 10.02 -0.94 -6.91
CA LEU A 324 8.89 -1.12 -7.82
C LEU A 324 9.50 -1.62 -9.12
N MET A 325 9.96 -2.87 -9.11
CA MET A 325 10.30 -3.53 -10.35
C MET A 325 9.02 -3.67 -11.15
N GLU A 326 8.77 -2.64 -11.97
CA GLU A 326 7.93 -2.73 -13.13
C GLU A 326 8.35 -3.95 -13.93
N PHE A 327 7.34 -4.74 -14.21
CA PHE A 327 7.23 -5.70 -15.29
C PHE A 327 8.29 -5.56 -16.39
N VAL A 328 9.42 -6.22 -16.18
CA VAL A 328 10.21 -6.76 -17.28
C VAL A 328 9.77 -8.21 -17.42
N SER A 329 8.80 -8.41 -18.31
CA SER A 329 8.76 -9.61 -19.15
C SER A 329 9.58 -9.34 -20.39
#